data_AF-A0AA39HGM2-F1
#
_entry.id   AF-A0AA39HGM2-F1
#
_cell.length_a   1.000
_cell.length_b   1.000
_cell.length_c   1.000
_cell.angle_alpha   90.00
_cell.angle_beta   90.00
_cell.angle_gamma   90.00
#
_symmetry.space_group_name_H-M   'P 1'
#
loop_
_entity.id
_entity.type
_entity.pdbx_description
1 polymer ?
#
loop_
_entity_poly.entity_id
_entity_poly.type
_entity_poly.pdbx_seq_one_letter_code
_entity_poly.pdbx_strand_id
1 'polypeptide(L)'
;MKCLVATFVLLSIVFCVEVIAAPRGVQSCQGQEVWKPCTSGCERQCHGELLCGATLTGCKEKKADGVCVCQKGFSRSADRQTCKPDVDCPLP
;
A
#
# COMPACT_ATOMS: atom_id res chain seq x y z
N MET A 1 -33.90 1.66 -36.79
CA MET A 1 -32.63 0.87 -36.71
C MET A 1 -31.49 1.85 -37.01
N LYS A 2 -30.58 2.28 -36.14
CA LYS A 2 -30.02 1.73 -34.90
C LYS A 2 -29.66 2.92 -33.98
N CYS A 3 -30.49 3.22 -32.97
CA CYS A 3 -30.09 4.02 -31.81
C CYS A 3 -29.33 3.12 -30.83
N LEU A 4 -28.19 2.57 -31.26
CA LEU A 4 -27.48 1.49 -30.56
C LEU A 4 -25.96 1.68 -30.53
N VAL A 5 -25.48 2.93 -30.56
CA VAL A 5 -24.05 3.24 -30.39
C VAL A 5 -23.80 4.21 -29.24
N ALA A 6 -24.82 4.96 -28.80
CA ALA A 6 -24.67 5.92 -27.70
C ALA A 6 -24.88 5.32 -26.31
N THR A 7 -25.48 4.12 -26.19
CA THR A 7 -25.69 3.44 -24.90
C THR A 7 -24.47 2.67 -24.42
N PHE A 8 -23.53 2.32 -25.31
CA PHE A 8 -22.37 1.49 -24.93
C PHE A 8 -21.23 2.28 -24.29
N VAL A 9 -21.18 3.60 -24.48
CA VAL A 9 -20.12 4.43 -23.88
C VAL A 9 -20.48 4.87 -22.45
N LEU A 10 -21.76 4.93 -22.11
CA LEU A 10 -22.23 5.26 -20.75
C LEU A 10 -22.05 4.11 -19.75
N LEU A 11 -21.97 2.86 -20.21
CA LEU A 11 -21.73 1.69 -19.35
C LEU A 11 -20.26 1.53 -18.92
N SER A 12 -19.31 2.14 -19.63
CA SER A 12 -17.89 2.11 -19.24
C SER A 12 -17.55 3.09 -18.11
N ILE A 13 -18.46 4.00 -17.75
CA ILE A 13 -18.27 4.94 -16.64
C ILE A 13 -18.79 4.34 -15.32
N VAL A 14 -19.53 3.22 -15.37
CA VAL A 14 -20.12 2.54 -14.21
C VAL A 14 -19.18 1.45 -13.64
N PHE A 15 -18.01 1.21 -14.25
CA PHE A 15 -17.00 0.27 -13.74
C PHE A 15 -15.79 0.95 -13.06
N CYS A 16 -15.90 2.24 -12.73
CA CYS A 16 -14.95 2.94 -11.86
C CYS A 16 -15.63 3.55 -10.62
N VAL A 17 -16.80 3.02 -10.23
CA VAL A 17 -17.49 3.34 -8.97
C VAL A 17 -17.39 2.13 -8.04
N GLU A 18 -16.15 1.73 -7.76
CA GLU A 18 -15.80 1.21 -6.44
C GLU A 18 -14.50 1.92 -6.02
N VAL A 19 -14.61 3.25 -5.91
CA VAL A 19 -13.90 3.95 -4.85
C VAL A 19 -14.53 3.42 -3.57
N ILE A 20 -14.06 2.24 -3.14
CA ILE A 20 -14.17 1.79 -1.76
C ILE A 20 -13.60 2.96 -1.00
N ALA A 21 -14.48 3.76 -0.41
CA ALA A 21 -14.12 4.85 0.44
C ALA A 21 -13.43 4.20 1.64
N ALA A 22 -12.13 4.00 1.48
CA ALA A 22 -11.24 3.58 2.52
C ALA A 22 -11.51 4.55 3.68
N PRO A 23 -11.75 4.04 4.91
CA PRO A 23 -12.07 4.89 6.05
C PRO A 23 -11.10 6.07 6.07
N ARG A 24 -11.57 7.31 6.25
CA ARG A 24 -10.69 8.49 6.27
C ARG A 24 -9.53 8.21 7.25
N GLY A 25 -8.34 7.96 6.72
CA GLY A 25 -7.19 7.44 7.47
C GLY A 25 -6.52 6.19 6.87
N VAL A 26 -7.17 5.47 5.95
CA VAL A 26 -6.61 4.32 5.24
C VAL A 26 -6.15 4.79 3.86
N GLN A 27 -4.85 5.08 3.75
CA GLN A 27 -4.22 5.33 2.45
C GLN A 27 -4.26 4.03 1.64
N SER A 28 -4.73 4.06 0.39
CA SER A 28 -4.60 2.91 -0.51
C SER A 28 -3.11 2.61 -0.71
N CYS A 29 -2.65 1.56 -0.05
CA CYS A 29 -1.29 1.07 -0.19
C CYS A 29 -1.10 0.47 -1.58
N GLN A 30 0.09 0.61 -2.15
CA GLN A 30 0.35 0.21 -3.53
C GLN A 30 1.02 -1.17 -3.58
N GLY A 31 0.61 -2.00 -4.55
CA GLY A 31 1.28 -3.26 -4.84
C GLY A 31 1.30 -4.24 -3.66
N GLN A 32 2.51 -4.51 -3.13
CA GLN A 32 2.79 -5.50 -2.08
C GLN A 32 2.81 -4.90 -0.66
N GLU A 33 2.11 -3.79 -0.48
CA GLU A 33 1.97 -3.11 0.80
C GLU A 33 0.61 -3.41 1.45
N VAL A 34 0.55 -3.27 2.77
CA VAL A 34 -0.67 -3.36 3.56
C VAL A 34 -0.70 -2.22 4.57
N TRP A 35 -1.87 -1.61 4.71
CA TRP A 35 -2.05 -0.56 5.71
C TRP A 35 -2.01 -1.18 7.11
N LYS A 36 -1.18 -0.65 7.98
CA LYS A 36 -1.10 -1.05 9.39
C LYS A 36 -1.11 0.17 10.30
N PRO A 37 -1.78 0.09 11.46
CA PRO A 37 -1.75 1.18 12.42
C PRO A 37 -0.35 1.34 13.02
N CYS A 38 0.01 2.57 13.34
CA CYS A 38 1.31 2.91 13.93
C CYS A 38 1.55 2.34 15.34
N THR A 39 0.54 1.72 15.94
CA THR A 39 0.64 1.07 17.25
C THR A 39 1.03 -0.41 17.14
N SER A 40 0.75 -1.07 16.02
CA SER A 40 0.95 -2.52 15.86
C SER A 40 1.57 -2.96 14.52
N GLY A 41 1.76 -2.04 13.58
CA GLY A 41 2.43 -2.30 12.31
C GLY A 41 3.92 -2.61 12.51
N CYS A 42 4.42 -3.59 11.76
CA CYS A 42 5.84 -3.87 11.67
C CYS A 42 6.24 -4.07 10.21
N GLU A 43 7.48 -3.71 9.89
CA GLU A 43 8.07 -3.77 8.57
C GLU A 43 9.49 -4.29 8.64
N ARG A 44 9.83 -5.24 7.78
CA ARG A 44 11.20 -5.71 7.61
C ARG A 44 11.89 -4.89 6.52
N GLN A 45 13.17 -4.58 6.70
CA GLN A 45 14.00 -3.96 5.67
C GLN A 45 14.98 -4.99 5.10
N CYS A 46 15.27 -4.93 3.80
CA CYS A 46 16.08 -5.93 3.09
C CYS A 46 17.47 -6.16 3.71
N HIS A 47 18.06 -5.14 4.33
CA HIS A 47 19.36 -5.23 5.02
C HIS A 47 19.29 -4.65 6.44
N GLY A 48 18.10 -4.59 7.02
CA GLY A 48 17.86 -3.82 8.23
C GLY A 48 17.05 -4.58 9.25
N GLU A 49 17.00 -3.97 10.41
CA GLU A 49 16.17 -4.37 11.53
C GLU A 49 14.67 -4.29 11.18
N LEU A 50 13.88 -5.10 11.89
CA LEU A 50 12.43 -5.03 11.83
C LEU A 50 11.99 -3.73 12.53
N LEU A 51 11.43 -2.80 11.78
CA LEU A 51 10.88 -1.56 12.30
C LEU A 51 9.44 -1.79 12.74
N CYS A 52 9.04 -1.31 13.91
CA CYS A 52 7.70 -1.51 14.45
C CYS A 52 7.14 -0.24 15.07
N GLY A 53 5.83 -0.09 14.91
CA GLY A 53 5.04 0.96 15.51
C GLY A 53 5.57 2.36 15.19
N ALA A 54 5.89 3.13 16.22
CA ALA A 54 6.34 4.52 16.10
C ALA A 54 7.70 4.69 15.38
N THR A 55 8.49 3.62 15.19
CA THR A 55 9.77 3.70 14.47
C THR A 55 9.61 3.63 12.96
N LEU A 56 8.42 3.25 12.46
CA LEU A 56 8.11 3.29 11.04
C LEU A 56 8.17 4.73 10.52
N THR A 57 8.80 4.95 9.37
CA THR A 57 9.10 6.28 8.82
C THR A 57 7.87 7.19 8.80
N GLY A 58 6.72 6.72 8.29
CA GLY A 58 5.50 7.53 8.25
C GLY A 58 4.79 7.72 9.60
N CYS A 59 5.08 6.87 10.59
CA CYS A 59 4.54 6.98 11.95
C CYS A 59 5.35 7.98 12.80
N LYS A 60 6.68 8.00 12.60
CA LYS A 60 7.60 8.90 13.31
C LYS A 60 7.29 10.37 13.05
N GLU A 61 6.72 10.69 11.89
CA GLU A 61 6.34 12.06 11.51
C GLU A 61 5.06 12.57 12.21
N LYS A 62 4.48 11.80 13.15
CA LYS A 62 3.36 12.17 14.04
C LYS A 62 2.08 12.68 13.35
N LYS A 63 1.93 12.47 12.05
CA LYS A 63 0.80 12.95 11.24
C LYS A 63 -0.11 11.83 10.69
N ALA A 64 0.18 10.57 11.01
CA ALA A 64 -0.58 9.44 10.51
C ALA A 64 -0.87 8.43 11.63
N ASP A 65 -2.14 7.99 11.74
CA ASP A 65 -2.57 6.91 12.65
C ASP A 65 -2.14 5.52 12.16
N GLY A 66 -1.72 5.41 10.91
CA GLY A 66 -1.20 4.20 10.30
C GLY A 66 -0.47 4.48 8.99
N VAL A 67 0.33 3.51 8.56
CA VAL A 67 1.19 3.61 7.38
C VAL A 67 1.11 2.34 6.56
N CYS A 68 1.47 2.44 5.28
CA CYS A 68 1.67 1.29 4.43
C CYS A 68 2.99 0.62 4.77
N VAL A 69 2.93 -0.66 5.11
CA VAL A 69 4.11 -1.51 5.35
C VAL A 69 4.15 -2.65 4.35
N CYS A 70 5.33 -3.20 4.07
CA CYS A 70 5.44 -4.38 3.23
C CYS A 70 4.67 -5.56 3.83
N GLN A 71 3.98 -6.32 2.97
CA GLN A 71 3.28 -7.53 3.35
C GLN A 71 4.27 -8.60 3.83
N LYS A 72 3.75 -9.60 4.56
CA LYS A 72 4.57 -10.72 5.04
C LYS A 72 5.23 -11.45 3.85
N GLY A 73 6.53 -11.74 3.96
CA GLY A 73 7.32 -12.32 2.87
C GLY A 73 7.94 -11.28 1.93
N PHE A 74 7.67 -10.00 2.17
CA PHE A 74 8.29 -8.88 1.50
C PHE A 74 9.02 -7.99 2.51
N SER A 75 10.16 -7.47 2.07
CA SER A 75 10.95 -6.51 2.80
C SER A 75 11.05 -5.21 2.02
N ARG A 76 11.11 -4.10 2.75
CA ARG A 76 11.36 -2.79 2.19
C ARG A 76 12.77 -2.75 1.62
N SER A 77 12.89 -2.39 0.34
CA SER A 77 14.16 -2.21 -0.33
C SER A 77 14.98 -1.07 0.28
N ALA A 78 16.28 -1.03 -0.05
CA ALA A 78 17.19 0.03 0.42
C ALA A 78 16.77 1.44 -0.05
N ASP A 79 16.12 1.55 -1.21
CA ASP A 79 15.55 2.81 -1.71
C ASP A 79 14.32 3.28 -0.90
N ARG A 80 13.82 2.46 0.03
CA ARG A 80 12.65 2.73 0.90
C ARG A 80 11.34 3.01 0.15
N GLN A 81 11.29 2.80 -1.16
CA GLN A 81 10.10 3.05 -1.98
C GLN A 81 9.40 1.77 -2.41
N THR A 82 10.14 0.65 -2.51
CA THR A 82 9.59 -0.60 -3.01
C THR A 82 9.62 -1.72 -1.99
N CYS A 83 8.62 -2.60 -2.06
CA CYS A 83 8.62 -3.87 -1.33
C CYS A 83 9.07 -4.97 -2.28
N LYS A 84 10.12 -5.70 -1.88
CA LYS A 84 10.67 -6.82 -2.64
C LYS A 84 10.48 -8.12 -1.87
N PRO A 85 10.33 -9.27 -2.55
CA PRO A 85 10.37 -10.55 -1.88
C PRO A 85 11.61 -10.67 -0.99
N ASP A 86 11.47 -11.28 0.19
CA ASP A 86 12.61 -11.46 1.10
C ASP A 86 13.80 -12.19 0.43
N VAL A 87 13.51 -13.03 -0.57
CA VAL A 87 14.51 -13.77 -1.37
C VAL A 87 15.27 -12.90 -2.39
N ASP A 88 14.69 -11.77 -2.78
CA ASP A 88 15.27 -10.79 -3.71
C ASP A 88 16.03 -9.68 -2.98
N CYS A 89 16.05 -9.70 -1.65
CA CYS A 89 16.95 -8.87 -0.88
C CYS A 89 18.37 -9.44 -1.06
N PRO A 90 19.30 -8.70 -1.68
CA PRO A 90 20.65 -9.20 -1.86
C PRO A 90 21.26 -9.51 -0.48
N LEU A 91 22.05 -10.57 -0.38
CA LEU A 91 22.77 -10.85 0.86
C LEU A 91 23.79 -9.72 1.10
N PRO A 92 23.96 -9.25 2.35
CA PRO A 92 24.97 -8.25 2.70
C PRO A 92 26.39 -8.75 2.48
#